data_AF-A0A126WY37-F1
#
_entry.id   AF-A0A126WY37-F1
#
_cell.length_a   1.000
_cell.length_b   1.000
_cell.length_c   1.000
_cell.angle_alpha   90.00
_cell.angle_beta   90.00
_cell.angle_gamma   90.00
#
_symmetry.space_group_name_H-M   'P 1'
#
loop_
_entity.id
_entity.type
_entity.pdbx_description
1 polymer ?
#
loop_
_entity_poly.entity_id
_entity_poly.type
_entity_poly.pdbx_seq_one_letter_code
_entity_poly.pdbx_strand_id
1 'polypeptide(L)'
;MVAVRLPPIATVDERRGRRIKTQMMGSLHDRLIESLTSRYSDGIVEGLDDLPDNFLITDPSISGHPIVFASHGFLSMSGYSREDVIGKNGRIFQGPGTDRRSVMEIREAIREERTIQISLMNYRKDRTPHWILFHLCPVFGGEDGRVIHFLAVQVPISRQSSCARSGAKGGGVRGMVFGACRNEVHTDLQFRSDLAFDSFEDMDNRVLEAEESREASDREKQKAINVAKDILSMLTYYSKHTDRVVCRKSCSPVGIAPLSSSLNISLGRIKQSFVLTDPYLPDMPIVYASDAFLSLTGYSRHEVLGQNCRFLNGPDTNTKDLEQITDSILAEGACTVCILNYRKDGSSFWNLLHISPVRNASGKIAFFVGVQMDTSCRKDGQWLSPEMRQLGVVGAVKVAVRSLSAFPGPSRPSSSSSSS
;
A
#
# COMPACT_ATOMS: atom_id res chain seq x y z
N MET A 1 39.26 -15.78 44.79
CA MET A 1 39.68 -15.26 43.47
C MET A 1 38.51 -15.39 42.51
N VAL A 2 37.86 -14.26 42.18
CA VAL A 2 36.79 -14.21 41.18
C VAL A 2 37.43 -13.95 39.82
N ALA A 3 37.31 -14.90 38.89
CA ALA A 3 37.80 -14.76 37.52
C ALA A 3 36.76 -14.01 36.67
N VAL A 4 37.10 -12.81 36.23
CA VAL A 4 36.32 -11.99 35.30
C VAL A 4 36.51 -12.57 33.88
N ARG A 5 35.44 -13.11 33.28
CA ARG A 5 35.41 -13.49 31.85
C ARG A 5 35.23 -12.23 31.00
N LEU A 6 36.25 -11.88 30.22
CA LEU A 6 36.16 -10.84 29.19
C LEU A 6 35.35 -11.33 27.98
N PRO A 7 34.55 -10.46 27.33
CA PRO A 7 33.77 -10.82 26.15
C PRO A 7 34.66 -11.02 24.90
N PRO A 8 34.21 -11.83 23.92
CA PRO A 8 35.01 -12.14 22.75
C PRO A 8 35.20 -10.91 21.84
N ILE A 9 36.42 -10.72 21.37
CA ILE A 9 36.83 -9.64 20.47
C ILE A 9 36.32 -9.96 19.06
N ALA A 10 35.31 -9.20 18.58
CA ALA A 10 34.81 -9.32 17.21
C ALA A 10 35.92 -9.09 16.18
N THR A 11 35.96 -9.93 15.14
CA THR A 11 37.00 -9.94 14.10
C THR A 11 36.91 -8.70 13.20
N VAL A 12 38.01 -8.32 12.55
CA VAL A 12 38.11 -7.12 11.70
C VAL A 12 37.09 -7.14 10.55
N ASP A 13 36.76 -8.32 10.04
CA ASP A 13 35.82 -8.51 8.92
C ASP A 13 34.36 -8.33 9.36
N GLU A 14 33.99 -8.79 10.57
CA GLU A 14 32.68 -8.51 11.17
C GLU A 14 32.48 -7.02 11.47
N ARG A 15 33.54 -6.32 11.90
CA ARG A 15 33.51 -4.88 12.12
C ARG A 15 33.35 -4.12 10.80
N ARG A 16 34.00 -4.57 9.72
CA ARG A 16 33.88 -3.97 8.38
C ARG A 16 32.50 -4.21 7.77
N GLY A 17 31.96 -5.42 7.90
CA GLY A 17 30.59 -5.76 7.47
C GLY A 17 29.51 -5.00 8.25
N ARG A 18 29.68 -4.82 9.57
CA ARG A 18 28.81 -3.93 10.37
C ARG A 18 28.92 -2.48 9.91
N ARG A 19 30.14 -1.96 9.71
CA ARG A 19 30.37 -0.56 9.32
C ARG A 19 29.77 -0.23 7.95
N ILE A 20 29.87 -1.14 6.97
CA ILE A 20 29.24 -0.99 5.65
C ILE A 20 27.70 -1.06 5.74
N LYS A 21 27.16 -1.99 6.54
CA LYS A 21 25.70 -2.04 6.80
C LYS A 21 25.20 -0.76 7.49
N THR A 22 25.93 -0.25 8.47
CA THR A 22 25.59 1.00 9.18
C THR A 22 25.68 2.21 8.25
N GLN A 23 26.66 2.26 7.35
CA GLN A 23 26.84 3.36 6.39
C GLN A 23 25.78 3.33 5.27
N MET A 24 25.41 2.14 4.75
CA MET A 24 24.29 2.00 3.82
C MET A 24 22.94 2.27 4.49
N MET A 25 22.72 1.82 5.73
CA MET A 25 21.51 2.13 6.50
C MET A 25 21.38 3.62 6.77
N GLY A 26 22.48 4.31 7.10
CA GLY A 26 22.52 5.77 7.22
C GLY A 26 22.03 6.45 5.94
N SER A 27 22.63 6.09 4.78
CA SER A 27 22.23 6.69 3.49
C SER A 27 20.77 6.44 3.08
N LEU A 28 20.17 5.31 3.49
CA LEU A 28 18.77 5.01 3.18
C LEU A 28 17.83 5.71 4.14
N HIS A 29 18.19 5.77 5.43
CA HIS A 29 17.44 6.47 6.45
C HIS A 29 17.38 7.97 6.16
N ASP A 30 18.52 8.56 5.78
CA ASP A 30 18.62 9.97 5.41
C ASP A 30 17.73 10.29 4.21
N ARG A 31 17.72 9.42 3.19
CA ARG A 31 16.85 9.58 2.00
C ARG A 31 15.36 9.45 2.31
N LEU A 32 15.00 8.63 3.30
CA LEU A 32 13.59 8.47 3.71
C LEU A 32 13.11 9.70 4.49
N ILE A 33 13.97 10.23 5.37
CA ILE A 33 13.71 11.48 6.08
C ILE A 33 13.65 12.64 5.10
N GLU A 34 14.59 12.71 4.15
CA GLU A 34 14.60 13.70 3.08
C GLU A 34 13.32 13.67 2.24
N SER A 35 12.75 12.48 2.01
CA SER A 35 11.46 12.36 1.32
C SER A 35 10.34 13.11 2.04
N LEU A 36 10.32 13.07 3.38
CA LEU A 36 9.38 13.85 4.18
C LEU A 36 9.77 15.33 4.19
N THR A 37 11.01 15.66 4.57
CA THR A 37 11.44 17.05 4.79
C THR A 37 11.49 17.87 3.50
N SER A 38 11.68 17.26 2.34
CA SER A 38 11.67 17.97 1.04
C SER A 38 10.36 18.72 0.72
N ARG A 39 9.26 18.39 1.43
CA ARG A 39 7.93 19.00 1.21
C ARG A 39 7.55 20.05 2.25
N TYR A 40 8.21 20.07 3.41
CA TYR A 40 7.83 20.89 4.56
C TYR A 40 9.01 21.75 4.99
N SER A 41 8.76 22.90 5.60
CA SER A 41 9.87 23.72 6.10
C SER A 41 10.62 23.03 7.25
N ASP A 42 11.84 23.51 7.50
CA ASP A 42 12.65 23.09 8.64
C ASP A 42 11.83 23.17 9.94
N GLY A 43 11.99 22.19 10.83
CA GLY A 43 11.23 22.10 12.08
C GLY A 43 10.03 21.15 12.06
N ILE A 44 9.65 20.58 10.90
CA ILE A 44 8.48 19.68 10.84
C ILE A 44 8.70 18.41 11.67
N VAL A 45 9.91 17.86 11.68
CA VAL A 45 10.21 16.62 12.40
C VAL A 45 10.08 16.85 13.90
N GLU A 46 10.63 17.95 14.39
CA GLU A 46 10.53 18.40 15.78
C GLU A 46 9.08 18.66 16.17
N GLY A 47 8.33 19.39 15.34
CA GLY A 47 6.92 19.68 15.59
C GLY A 47 6.05 18.42 15.65
N LEU A 48 6.34 17.41 14.82
CA LEU A 48 5.64 16.12 14.86
C LEU A 48 6.10 15.25 16.05
N ASP A 49 7.37 15.33 16.46
CA ASP A 49 7.91 14.57 17.60
C ASP A 49 7.38 15.11 18.95
N ASP A 50 7.03 16.40 19.03
CA ASP A 50 6.39 17.01 20.20
C ASP A 50 4.95 16.54 20.44
N LEU A 51 4.32 15.91 19.44
CA LEU A 51 2.94 15.41 19.58
C LEU A 51 2.91 14.11 20.41
N PRO A 52 2.05 14.03 21.44
CA PRO A 52 1.98 12.85 22.32
C PRO A 52 1.24 11.66 21.69
N ASP A 53 0.58 11.87 20.55
CA ASP A 53 -0.28 10.89 19.91
C ASP A 53 0.49 9.79 19.17
N ASN A 54 -0.18 8.65 18.93
CA ASN A 54 0.42 7.51 18.24
C ASN A 54 0.08 7.57 16.76
N PHE A 55 1.04 7.91 15.91
CA PHE A 55 0.83 7.96 14.48
C PHE A 55 2.09 7.64 13.67
N LEU A 56 1.87 7.29 12.41
CA LEU A 56 2.88 7.03 11.41
C LEU A 56 2.59 7.87 10.18
N ILE A 57 3.65 8.29 9.48
CA ILE A 57 3.55 8.87 8.13
C ILE A 57 4.29 7.95 7.18
N THR A 58 3.63 7.61 6.08
CA THR A 58 4.19 6.78 5.01
C THR A 58 4.26 7.54 3.70
N ASP A 59 5.18 7.17 2.83
CA ASP A 59 5.37 7.81 1.53
C ASP A 59 5.01 6.83 0.39
N PRO A 60 3.88 7.01 -0.31
CA PRO A 60 3.45 6.14 -1.39
C PRO A 60 4.25 6.33 -2.68
N SER A 61 5.06 7.39 -2.81
CA SER A 61 5.92 7.61 -3.98
C SER A 61 7.15 6.70 -3.98
N ILE A 62 7.53 6.18 -2.81
CA ILE A 62 8.62 5.22 -2.64
C ILE A 62 8.09 3.79 -2.73
N SER A 63 8.80 2.95 -3.49
CA SER A 63 8.45 1.53 -3.66
C SER A 63 8.27 0.83 -2.31
N GLY A 64 7.14 0.15 -2.16
CA GLY A 64 6.79 -0.57 -0.93
C GLY A 64 6.05 0.26 0.11
N HIS A 65 5.77 1.54 -0.15
CA HIS A 65 5.04 2.45 0.73
C HIS A 65 5.66 2.45 2.16
N PRO A 66 6.95 2.80 2.29
CA PRO A 66 7.64 2.77 3.56
C PRO A 66 7.12 3.81 4.53
N ILE A 67 7.27 3.52 5.82
CA ILE A 67 7.12 4.47 6.91
C ILE A 67 8.32 5.41 6.88
N VAL A 68 8.04 6.71 6.73
CA VAL A 68 9.06 7.78 6.73
C VAL A 68 9.10 8.53 8.06
N PHE A 69 8.06 8.42 8.87
CA PHE A 69 8.02 8.97 10.23
C PHE A 69 7.19 8.10 11.17
N ALA A 70 7.63 8.02 12.43
CA ALA A 70 6.93 7.34 13.51
C ALA A 70 7.02 8.17 14.80
N SER A 71 5.88 8.52 15.38
CA SER A 71 5.84 9.36 16.58
C SER A 71 6.39 8.67 17.83
N HIS A 72 6.86 9.44 18.80
CA HIS A 72 7.30 8.91 20.10
C HIS A 72 6.20 8.13 20.84
N GLY A 73 4.95 8.60 20.77
CA GLY A 73 3.80 7.89 21.31
C GLY A 73 3.63 6.51 20.68
N PHE A 74 3.74 6.42 19.35
CA PHE A 74 3.65 5.14 18.64
C PHE A 74 4.78 4.18 19.01
N LEU A 75 6.01 4.65 19.07
CA LEU A 75 7.16 3.82 19.43
C LEU A 75 7.01 3.26 20.85
N SER A 76 6.59 4.10 21.80
CA SER A 76 6.34 3.71 23.19
C SER A 76 5.20 2.70 23.32
N MET A 77 4.10 2.91 22.57
CA MET A 77 2.95 2.02 22.56
C MET A 77 3.27 0.66 21.93
N SER A 78 4.02 0.64 20.83
CA SER A 78 4.28 -0.58 20.06
C SER A 78 5.49 -1.38 20.56
N GLY A 79 6.40 -0.73 21.29
CA GLY A 79 7.67 -1.31 21.75
C GLY A 79 8.72 -1.43 20.65
N TYR A 80 8.45 -0.92 19.44
CA TYR A 80 9.44 -0.86 18.37
C TYR A 80 10.38 0.33 18.53
N SER A 81 11.64 0.16 18.13
CA SER A 81 12.56 1.29 18.00
C SER A 81 12.33 2.01 16.66
N ARG A 82 12.81 3.26 16.54
CA ARG A 82 12.66 4.05 15.32
C ARG A 82 13.34 3.33 14.14
N GLU A 83 14.49 2.71 14.37
CA GLU A 83 15.28 1.97 13.40
C GLU A 83 14.60 0.69 12.91
N ASP A 84 13.75 0.07 13.74
CA ASP A 84 12.97 -1.10 13.35
C ASP A 84 11.84 -0.74 12.39
N VAL A 85 11.32 0.49 12.47
CA VAL A 85 10.08 0.92 11.83
C VAL A 85 10.33 1.71 10.55
N ILE A 86 11.27 2.66 10.57
CA ILE A 86 11.55 3.52 9.42
C ILE A 86 12.02 2.68 8.22
N GLY A 87 11.47 2.97 7.04
CA GLY A 87 11.73 2.24 5.81
C GLY A 87 10.97 0.92 5.67
N LYS A 88 10.21 0.49 6.68
CA LYS A 88 9.36 -0.71 6.60
C LYS A 88 7.95 -0.35 6.16
N ASN A 89 7.24 -1.34 5.64
CA ASN A 89 5.81 -1.24 5.38
C ASN A 89 5.03 -1.59 6.66
N GLY A 90 3.90 -0.90 6.91
CA GLY A 90 3.07 -1.12 8.12
C GLY A 90 2.57 -2.55 8.36
N ARG A 91 2.67 -3.44 7.37
CA ARG A 91 2.41 -4.88 7.55
C ARG A 91 3.26 -5.55 8.63
N ILE A 92 4.39 -4.96 9.04
CA ILE A 92 5.26 -5.53 10.07
C ILE A 92 4.58 -5.67 11.45
N PHE A 93 3.48 -4.94 11.68
CA PHE A 93 2.71 -4.98 12.93
C PHE A 93 1.63 -6.07 12.93
N GLN A 94 1.43 -6.75 11.80
CA GLN A 94 0.44 -7.83 11.66
C GLN A 94 1.00 -9.14 12.22
N GLY A 95 0.10 -10.04 12.63
CA GLY A 95 0.46 -11.37 13.13
C GLY A 95 -0.66 -12.39 12.96
N PRO A 96 -0.57 -13.56 13.61
CA PRO A 96 -1.46 -14.70 13.35
C PRO A 96 -2.96 -14.42 13.56
N GLY A 97 -3.29 -13.58 14.54
CA GLY A 97 -4.66 -13.16 14.87
C GLY A 97 -5.11 -11.88 14.17
N THR A 98 -4.30 -11.31 13.27
CA THR A 98 -4.72 -10.15 12.48
C THR A 98 -5.73 -10.59 11.41
N ASP A 99 -6.96 -10.07 11.50
CA ASP A 99 -8.02 -10.39 10.55
C ASP A 99 -7.66 -9.99 9.11
N ARG A 100 -7.77 -10.96 8.19
CA ARG A 100 -7.43 -10.78 6.78
C ARG A 100 -8.45 -9.90 6.04
N ARG A 101 -9.72 -9.87 6.47
CA ARG A 101 -10.74 -8.99 5.86
C ARG A 101 -10.41 -7.52 6.16
N SER A 102 -10.09 -7.22 7.40
CA SER A 102 -9.65 -5.88 7.83
C SER A 102 -8.41 -5.42 7.07
N VAL A 103 -7.41 -6.30 6.88
CA VAL A 103 -6.23 -6.00 6.06
C VAL A 103 -6.58 -5.78 4.58
N MET A 104 -7.57 -6.50 4.04
CA MET A 104 -8.08 -6.26 2.70
C MET A 104 -8.75 -4.89 2.59
N GLU A 105 -9.62 -4.52 3.52
CA GLU A 105 -10.28 -3.21 3.54
C GLU A 105 -9.29 -2.05 3.62
N ILE A 106 -8.22 -2.18 4.39
CA ILE A 106 -7.13 -1.19 4.43
C ILE A 106 -6.44 -1.08 3.06
N ARG A 107 -6.13 -2.21 2.41
CA ARG A 107 -5.51 -2.21 1.07
C ARG A 107 -6.42 -1.56 0.04
N GLU A 108 -7.72 -1.83 0.09
CA GLU A 108 -8.71 -1.20 -0.79
C GLU A 108 -8.83 0.30 -0.50
N ALA A 109 -8.79 0.72 0.76
CA ALA A 109 -8.82 2.13 1.12
C ALA A 109 -7.58 2.89 0.60
N ILE A 110 -6.41 2.28 0.67
CA ILE A 110 -5.19 2.80 0.04
C ILE A 110 -5.39 2.90 -1.47
N ARG A 111 -5.94 1.86 -2.11
CA ARG A 111 -6.21 1.84 -3.56
C ARG A 111 -7.14 2.94 -4.02
N GLU A 112 -8.16 3.21 -3.25
CA GLU A 112 -9.19 4.20 -3.54
C GLU A 112 -8.82 5.59 -3.03
N GLU A 113 -7.64 5.75 -2.42
CA GLU A 113 -7.18 7.02 -1.83
C GLU A 113 -8.24 7.64 -0.92
N ARG A 114 -8.86 6.78 -0.09
CA ARG A 114 -9.93 7.17 0.83
C ARG A 114 -9.50 7.02 2.28
N THR A 115 -10.15 7.81 3.13
CA THR A 115 -10.02 7.63 4.57
C THR A 115 -10.73 6.36 5.02
N ILE A 116 -10.15 5.64 5.98
CA ILE A 116 -10.77 4.46 6.60
C ILE A 116 -10.53 4.47 8.11
N GLN A 117 -11.52 3.97 8.85
CA GLN A 117 -11.40 3.63 10.27
C GLN A 117 -11.78 2.17 10.46
N ILE A 118 -10.91 1.41 11.11
CA ILE A 118 -11.15 -0.01 11.33
C ILE A 118 -10.46 -0.48 12.61
N SER A 119 -11.13 -1.37 13.35
CA SER A 119 -10.51 -2.08 14.46
C SER A 119 -9.56 -3.14 13.92
N LEU A 120 -8.31 -3.12 14.37
CA LEU A 120 -7.27 -4.02 13.90
C LEU A 120 -6.51 -4.62 15.09
N MET A 121 -6.25 -5.92 15.03
CA MET A 121 -5.32 -6.58 15.95
C MET A 121 -3.89 -6.41 15.44
N ASN A 122 -3.08 -5.66 16.19
CA ASN A 122 -1.65 -5.49 15.95
C ASN A 122 -0.82 -6.18 17.02
N TYR A 123 0.44 -6.46 16.70
CA TYR A 123 1.40 -7.10 17.57
C TYR A 123 2.50 -6.12 17.95
N ARG A 124 2.82 -6.06 19.23
CA ARG A 124 3.98 -5.33 19.74
C ARG A 124 5.28 -6.06 19.37
N LYS A 125 6.42 -5.41 19.58
CA LYS A 125 7.74 -6.01 19.30
C LYS A 125 7.98 -7.33 20.04
N ASP A 126 7.45 -7.45 21.25
CA ASP A 126 7.48 -8.66 22.09
C ASP A 126 6.45 -9.74 21.67
N ARG A 127 5.73 -9.53 20.57
CA ARG A 127 4.65 -10.39 20.04
C ARG A 127 3.38 -10.42 20.88
N THR A 128 3.19 -9.49 21.81
CA THR A 128 1.90 -9.38 22.51
C THR A 128 0.84 -8.76 21.58
N PRO A 129 -0.35 -9.40 21.44
CA PRO A 129 -1.44 -8.84 20.65
C PRO A 129 -2.12 -7.69 21.40
N HIS A 130 -2.49 -6.64 20.66
CA HIS A 130 -3.31 -5.55 21.19
C HIS A 130 -4.23 -5.01 20.09
N TRP A 131 -5.42 -4.62 20.51
CA TRP A 131 -6.41 -4.02 19.63
C TRP A 131 -6.17 -2.52 19.50
N ILE A 132 -6.21 -2.04 18.27
CA ILE A 132 -6.17 -0.62 17.95
C ILE A 132 -7.34 -0.25 17.06
N LEU A 133 -7.81 0.98 17.19
CA LEU A 133 -8.53 1.65 16.14
C LEU A 133 -7.50 2.28 15.20
N PHE A 134 -7.48 1.80 13.97
CA PHE A 134 -6.63 2.27 12.90
C PHE A 134 -7.38 3.31 12.07
N HIS A 135 -6.95 4.57 12.11
CA HIS A 135 -7.48 5.65 11.28
C HIS A 135 -6.43 6.04 10.24
N LEU A 136 -6.68 5.72 8.99
CA LEU A 136 -5.79 6.03 7.86
C LEU A 136 -6.42 7.12 7.02
N CYS A 137 -5.67 8.20 6.75
CA CYS A 137 -6.09 9.26 5.85
C CYS A 137 -4.98 9.62 4.84
N PRO A 138 -5.34 9.80 3.56
CA PRO A 138 -4.41 10.31 2.55
C PRO A 138 -4.15 11.81 2.77
N VAL A 139 -2.91 12.22 2.51
CA VAL A 139 -2.47 13.62 2.48
C VAL A 139 -2.20 13.97 1.02
N PHE A 140 -2.88 14.98 0.50
CA PHE A 140 -2.77 15.37 -0.91
C PHE A 140 -1.85 16.56 -1.09
N GLY A 141 -1.06 16.58 -2.18
CA GLY A 141 -0.39 17.77 -2.67
C GLY A 141 -1.40 18.73 -3.29
N GLY A 142 -1.24 20.03 -3.03
CA GLY A 142 -2.12 21.08 -3.53
C GLY A 142 -1.89 21.42 -5.01
N GLU A 143 -0.70 21.14 -5.55
CA GLU A 143 -0.31 21.45 -6.93
C GLU A 143 -0.89 20.46 -7.96
N ASP A 144 -0.94 19.17 -7.60
CA ASP A 144 -1.23 18.07 -8.52
C ASP A 144 -2.36 17.15 -8.05
N GLY A 145 -2.93 17.42 -6.86
CA GLY A 145 -3.95 16.58 -6.25
C GLY A 145 -3.47 15.17 -5.91
N ARG A 146 -2.16 14.89 -5.94
CA ARG A 146 -1.60 13.56 -5.68
C ARG A 146 -1.57 13.24 -4.20
N VAL A 147 -1.79 11.98 -3.84
CA VAL A 147 -1.44 11.52 -2.49
C VAL A 147 0.09 11.56 -2.36
N ILE A 148 0.58 12.44 -1.49
CA ILE A 148 2.01 12.58 -1.19
C ILE A 148 2.40 11.77 0.05
N HIS A 149 1.47 11.55 0.97
CA HIS A 149 1.68 10.75 2.17
C HIS A 149 0.38 10.08 2.59
N PHE A 150 0.49 9.03 3.39
CA PHE A 150 -0.63 8.57 4.21
C PHE A 150 -0.28 8.78 5.68
N LEU A 151 -1.24 9.33 6.42
CA LEU A 151 -1.19 9.48 7.86
C LEU A 151 -2.01 8.35 8.50
N ALA A 152 -1.36 7.57 9.36
CA ALA A 152 -2.00 6.47 10.08
C ALA A 152 -1.97 6.74 11.58
N VAL A 153 -3.12 7.10 12.16
CA VAL A 153 -3.32 7.30 13.60
C VAL A 153 -3.78 6.00 14.24
N GLN A 154 -3.21 5.66 15.40
CA GLN A 154 -3.50 4.42 16.13
C GLN A 154 -3.97 4.70 17.55
N VAL A 155 -5.22 4.38 17.86
CA VAL A 155 -5.77 4.54 19.21
C VAL A 155 -5.96 3.16 19.83
N PRO A 156 -5.26 2.81 20.93
CA PRO A 156 -5.50 1.56 21.64
C PRO A 156 -6.97 1.42 22.05
N ILE A 157 -7.58 0.27 21.75
CA ILE A 157 -8.94 -0.04 22.17
C ILE A 157 -8.89 -0.67 23.56
N SER A 158 -9.53 -0.02 24.51
CA SER A 158 -9.58 -0.52 25.89
C SER A 158 -10.52 -1.73 26.00
N ARG A 159 -10.18 -2.71 26.84
CA ARG A 159 -11.14 -3.77 27.19
C ARG A 159 -12.31 -3.14 27.94
N GLN A 160 -13.52 -3.24 27.40
CA GLN A 160 -14.72 -3.04 28.22
C GLN A 160 -14.73 -4.13 29.28
N SER A 161 -14.56 -3.76 30.54
CA SER A 161 -14.97 -4.63 31.64
C SER A 161 -16.46 -4.83 31.48
N SER A 162 -16.90 -6.04 31.13
CA SER A 162 -18.30 -6.43 31.32
C SER A 162 -18.66 -6.04 32.75
N CYS A 163 -19.68 -5.20 32.88
CA CYS A 163 -20.13 -4.68 34.16
C CYS A 163 -20.36 -5.89 35.08
N ALA A 164 -19.51 -6.06 36.09
CA ALA A 164 -19.73 -7.04 37.13
C ALA A 164 -21.06 -6.68 37.77
N ARG A 165 -22.12 -7.42 37.42
CA ARG A 165 -23.41 -7.34 38.11
C ARG A 165 -23.12 -7.58 39.57
N SER A 166 -23.12 -6.51 40.36
CA SER A 166 -23.04 -6.57 41.81
C SER A 166 -24.24 -7.42 42.25
N GLY A 167 -23.96 -8.65 42.68
CA GLY A 167 -24.96 -9.55 43.24
C GLY A 167 -25.42 -9.01 44.58
N ALA A 168 -26.42 -8.15 44.57
CA ALA A 168 -27.21 -7.86 45.76
C ALA A 168 -28.13 -9.06 46.03
N LYS A 169 -27.85 -9.75 47.15
CA LYS A 169 -28.68 -10.83 47.69
C LYS A 169 -30.08 -10.30 48.08
N GLY A 170 -31.10 -11.09 47.75
CA GLY A 170 -32.49 -10.98 48.21
C GLY A 170 -33.40 -11.47 47.08
N GLY A 171 -33.91 -12.70 47.05
CA GLY A 171 -34.77 -13.33 48.04
C GLY A 171 -36.21 -13.26 47.54
N GLY A 172 -36.77 -14.37 47.02
CA GLY A 172 -38.23 -14.53 46.88
C GLY A 172 -38.80 -14.84 45.48
N VAL A 173 -39.00 -16.13 45.19
CA VAL A 173 -40.27 -16.75 44.73
C VAL A 173 -41.05 -16.15 43.53
N ARG A 174 -41.00 -16.92 42.42
CA ARG A 174 -42.10 -17.42 41.55
C ARG A 174 -42.99 -16.44 40.75
N GLY A 175 -42.78 -16.47 39.43
CA GLY A 175 -43.82 -16.74 38.42
C GLY A 175 -44.56 -15.55 37.80
N MET A 176 -44.39 -15.35 36.49
CA MET A 176 -45.52 -15.38 35.53
C MET A 176 -45.03 -15.27 34.09
N VAL A 177 -45.50 -16.23 33.30
CA VAL A 177 -45.39 -16.34 31.84
C VAL A 177 -46.50 -15.50 31.21
N PHE A 178 -46.22 -14.79 30.13
CA PHE A 178 -47.23 -14.43 29.13
C PHE A 178 -46.76 -14.89 27.76
N GLY A 179 -47.47 -15.87 27.21
CA GLY A 179 -47.37 -16.29 25.82
C GLY A 179 -48.55 -15.80 24.99
N ALA A 180 -48.40 -15.89 23.67
CA ALA A 180 -49.48 -15.97 22.69
C ALA A 180 -48.99 -16.98 21.61
N CYS A 181 -49.50 -18.22 21.61
CA CYS A 181 -50.59 -18.75 20.76
C CYS A 181 -50.23 -18.73 19.25
N ARG A 182 -50.37 -19.76 18.42
CA ARG A 182 -51.02 -21.11 18.41
C ARG A 182 -50.61 -21.72 17.04
N ASN A 183 -50.42 -23.02 16.79
CA ASN A 183 -51.43 -24.08 16.71
C ASN A 183 -50.77 -25.47 16.53
N GLU A 184 -51.50 -26.48 17.01
CA GLU A 184 -51.20 -27.91 17.10
C GLU A 184 -51.51 -28.66 15.78
N VAL A 185 -50.85 -29.81 15.56
CA VAL A 185 -51.51 -31.11 15.29
C VAL A 185 -50.59 -32.24 15.80
N HIS A 186 -51.14 -33.12 16.62
CA HIS A 186 -50.51 -34.33 17.16
C HIS A 186 -51.21 -35.54 16.56
N THR A 187 -50.48 -36.53 16.03
CA THR A 187 -50.97 -37.92 15.96
C THR A 187 -49.81 -38.89 16.01
N ASP A 188 -49.80 -39.72 17.06
CA ASP A 188 -48.92 -40.87 17.29
C ASP A 188 -49.04 -41.93 16.20
N LEU A 189 -47.96 -42.70 15.97
CA LEU A 189 -48.01 -44.15 15.70
C LEU A 189 -46.61 -44.81 15.84
N GLN A 190 -46.51 -45.61 16.91
CA GLN A 190 -45.81 -46.89 17.14
C GLN A 190 -44.71 -47.44 16.19
N PHE A 191 -43.72 -48.03 16.89
CA PHE A 191 -43.03 -49.32 16.67
C PHE A 191 -41.69 -49.40 15.90
N ARG A 192 -40.65 -49.69 16.71
CA ARG A 192 -39.45 -50.54 16.53
C ARG A 192 -39.07 -51.02 15.11
N SER A 193 -37.79 -50.86 14.74
CA SER A 193 -36.80 -51.96 14.74
C SER A 193 -35.41 -51.48 14.29
N ASP A 194 -34.42 -51.76 15.15
CA ASP A 194 -33.00 -52.10 14.96
C ASP A 194 -32.32 -51.86 13.59
N LEU A 195 -31.13 -51.23 13.63
CA LEU A 195 -29.85 -51.90 13.33
C LEU A 195 -28.66 -50.98 13.69
N ALA A 196 -27.67 -51.60 14.34
CA ALA A 196 -26.45 -51.00 14.85
C ALA A 196 -25.47 -50.59 13.72
N PHE A 197 -24.77 -49.47 13.92
CA PHE A 197 -23.37 -49.34 13.53
C PHE A 197 -22.64 -48.43 14.50
N ASP A 198 -21.49 -48.91 14.94
CA ASP A 198 -20.69 -48.47 16.06
C ASP A 198 -19.65 -47.42 15.63
N SER A 199 -19.12 -46.69 16.62
CA SER A 199 -17.89 -45.89 16.64
C SER A 199 -17.84 -44.52 15.92
N PHE A 200 -17.95 -43.44 16.71
CA PHE A 200 -16.78 -42.65 17.15
C PHE A 200 -17.27 -41.53 18.10
N GLU A 201 -16.94 -41.64 19.39
CA GLU A 201 -17.04 -40.51 20.31
C GLU A 201 -15.96 -39.49 19.94
N ASP A 202 -16.34 -38.40 19.27
CA ASP A 202 -15.45 -37.27 19.06
C ASP A 202 -15.38 -36.47 20.36
N MET A 203 -14.28 -36.72 21.08
CA MET A 203 -13.88 -36.03 22.30
C MET A 203 -13.90 -34.52 22.11
N ASP A 204 -14.78 -33.87 22.88
CA ASP A 204 -14.71 -32.48 23.32
C ASP A 204 -14.17 -31.47 22.30
N ASN A 205 -15.13 -30.85 21.62
CA ASN A 205 -15.12 -29.44 21.26
C ASN A 205 -14.58 -28.58 22.41
N ARG A 206 -13.25 -28.51 22.55
CA ARG A 206 -12.58 -27.41 23.24
C ARG A 206 -12.76 -26.19 22.36
N VAL A 207 -13.90 -25.53 22.60
CA VAL A 207 -14.09 -24.08 22.62
C VAL A 207 -12.88 -23.38 21.99
N LEU A 208 -12.90 -23.25 20.65
CA LEU A 208 -12.20 -22.15 20.01
C LEU A 208 -12.88 -20.91 20.56
N GLU A 209 -12.27 -20.27 21.55
CA GLU A 209 -12.60 -18.91 21.89
C GLU A 209 -12.43 -18.11 20.60
N ALA A 210 -13.55 -17.86 19.91
CA ALA A 210 -13.61 -16.86 18.87
C ALA A 210 -13.22 -15.56 19.57
N GLU A 211 -11.95 -15.15 19.44
CA GLU A 211 -11.51 -13.84 19.91
C GLU A 211 -12.39 -12.80 19.18
N GLU A 212 -13.39 -12.31 19.90
CA GLU A 212 -14.35 -11.32 19.42
C GLU A 212 -13.60 -10.17 18.75
N SER A 213 -14.02 -9.84 17.52
CA SER A 213 -13.68 -8.58 16.88
C SER A 213 -14.05 -7.44 17.83
N ARG A 214 -13.04 -6.77 18.40
CA ARG A 214 -13.31 -5.67 19.34
C ARG A 214 -13.64 -4.40 18.57
N GLU A 215 -14.84 -3.89 18.77
CA GLU A 215 -15.24 -2.62 18.19
C GLU A 215 -14.75 -1.44 19.03
N ALA A 216 -14.23 -0.40 18.37
CA ALA A 216 -13.85 0.84 19.04
C ALA A 216 -15.08 1.65 19.45
N SER A 217 -15.02 2.27 20.63
CA SER A 217 -16.04 3.21 21.11
C SER A 217 -16.07 4.50 20.28
N ASP A 218 -17.20 5.21 20.30
CA ASP A 218 -17.33 6.51 19.63
C ASP A 218 -16.31 7.54 20.14
N ARG A 219 -15.92 7.44 21.42
CA ARG A 219 -14.87 8.29 22.00
C ARG A 219 -13.50 8.01 21.37
N GLU A 220 -13.15 6.74 21.15
CA GLU A 220 -11.90 6.35 20.48
C GLU A 220 -11.93 6.76 19.00
N LYS A 221 -13.06 6.57 18.32
CA LYS A 221 -13.30 7.03 16.93
C LYS A 221 -13.14 8.55 16.81
N GLN A 222 -13.76 9.32 17.70
CA GLN A 222 -13.66 10.78 17.70
C GLN A 222 -12.24 11.26 18.04
N LYS A 223 -11.56 10.59 18.99
CA LYS A 223 -10.16 10.89 19.31
C LYS A 223 -9.27 10.73 18.07
N ALA A 224 -9.38 9.61 17.36
CA ALA A 224 -8.58 9.35 16.16
C ALA A 224 -8.80 10.43 15.08
N ILE A 225 -10.05 10.85 14.88
CA ILE A 225 -10.39 11.95 13.94
C ILE A 225 -9.75 13.27 14.36
N ASN A 226 -9.81 13.62 15.65
CA ASN A 226 -9.28 14.89 16.15
C ASN A 226 -7.75 14.93 16.02
N VAL A 227 -7.06 13.87 16.44
CA VAL A 227 -5.62 13.73 16.27
C VAL A 227 -5.21 13.86 14.80
N ALA A 228 -5.92 13.17 13.90
CA ALA A 228 -5.66 13.29 12.47
C ALA A 228 -5.88 14.72 11.96
N LYS A 229 -6.89 15.45 12.47
CA LYS A 229 -7.12 16.85 12.11
C LYS A 229 -5.98 17.76 12.57
N ASP A 230 -5.47 17.55 13.77
CA ASP A 230 -4.41 18.37 14.36
C ASP A 230 -3.09 18.18 13.60
N ILE A 231 -2.70 16.92 13.34
CA ILE A 231 -1.51 16.59 12.55
C ILE A 231 -1.61 17.16 11.13
N LEU A 232 -2.76 16.99 10.46
CA LEU A 232 -2.97 17.55 9.12
C LEU A 232 -2.86 19.08 9.11
N SER A 233 -3.34 19.75 10.16
CA SER A 233 -3.22 21.21 10.29
C SER A 233 -1.77 21.64 10.45
N MET A 234 -0.98 20.87 11.20
CA MET A 234 0.47 21.07 11.32
C MET A 234 1.19 20.84 9.99
N LEU A 235 0.96 19.72 9.31
CA LEU A 235 1.52 19.46 7.98
C LEU A 235 1.16 20.58 6.99
N THR A 236 -0.07 21.07 7.05
CA THR A 236 -0.52 22.19 6.21
C THR A 236 0.24 23.48 6.55
N TYR A 237 0.43 23.78 7.84
CA TYR A 237 1.19 24.95 8.29
C TYR A 237 2.64 24.94 7.77
N TYR A 238 3.37 23.84 7.99
CA TYR A 238 4.75 23.71 7.52
C TYR A 238 4.89 23.60 5.98
N SER A 239 3.82 23.22 5.27
CA SER A 239 3.82 23.19 3.79
C SER A 239 3.64 24.57 3.14
N LYS A 240 3.07 25.55 3.87
CA LYS A 240 2.86 26.91 3.33
C LYS A 240 4.17 27.66 3.12
N HIS A 241 5.22 27.26 3.83
CA HIS A 241 6.53 27.92 3.79
C HIS A 241 7.44 27.36 2.68
N THR A 242 7.01 26.34 1.94
CA THR A 242 7.78 25.67 0.87
C THR A 242 7.12 25.78 -0.51
N ASP A 243 6.08 26.61 -0.65
CA ASP A 243 5.19 26.72 -1.83
C ASP A 243 4.53 25.40 -2.29
N ARG A 244 4.70 24.31 -1.52
CA ARG A 244 4.20 22.95 -1.82
C ARG A 244 3.05 22.59 -0.88
N VAL A 245 1.99 23.40 -0.92
CA VAL A 245 0.85 23.31 0.02
C VAL A 245 0.24 21.91 0.00
N VAL A 246 -0.15 21.40 1.17
CA VAL A 246 -0.84 20.10 1.30
C VAL A 246 -2.30 20.29 1.73
N CYS A 247 -3.17 19.37 1.29
CA CYS A 247 -4.61 19.44 1.47
C CYS A 247 -5.21 18.10 1.93
N ARG A 248 -6.36 18.17 2.62
CA ARG A 248 -7.14 16.98 3.05
C ARG A 248 -7.95 16.34 1.91
N LYS A 249 -8.28 17.12 0.88
CA LYS A 249 -9.06 16.66 -0.28
C LYS A 249 -8.21 16.81 -1.52
N SER A 250 -8.33 15.87 -2.46
CA SER A 250 -7.80 16.04 -3.81
C SER A 250 -8.37 17.32 -4.42
N CYS A 251 -7.52 18.33 -4.57
CA CYS A 251 -7.79 19.49 -5.40
C CYS A 251 -7.11 19.21 -6.74
N SER A 252 -7.89 18.91 -7.77
CA SER A 252 -7.36 18.68 -9.12
C SER A 252 -7.37 20.01 -9.88
N PRO A 253 -6.22 20.67 -10.14
CA PRO A 253 -6.12 21.48 -11.32
C PRO A 253 -6.08 20.56 -12.54
N VAL A 254 -6.60 21.06 -13.67
CA VAL A 254 -6.69 20.36 -14.95
C VAL A 254 -5.27 20.01 -15.43
N GLY A 255 -4.91 18.73 -15.36
CA GLY A 255 -3.64 18.18 -15.84
C GLY A 255 -3.45 16.74 -15.36
N ILE A 256 -2.92 15.87 -16.24
CA ILE A 256 -2.58 14.43 -16.05
C ILE A 256 -3.05 13.84 -14.72
N ALA A 257 -4.18 13.13 -14.74
CA ALA A 257 -4.68 12.43 -13.55
C ALA A 257 -3.58 11.48 -13.02
N PRO A 258 -3.12 11.66 -11.78
CA PRO A 258 -2.10 10.79 -11.21
C PRO A 258 -2.54 9.34 -11.20
N LEU A 259 -1.60 8.41 -11.42
CA LEU A 259 -1.88 7.01 -11.18
C LEU A 259 -2.24 6.81 -9.70
N SER A 260 -3.34 6.09 -9.44
CA SER A 260 -3.73 5.74 -8.07
C SER A 260 -2.56 5.09 -7.31
N SER A 261 -2.43 5.44 -6.04
CA SER A 261 -1.35 4.93 -5.18
C SER A 261 -1.26 3.40 -5.16
N SER A 262 -2.37 2.66 -5.24
CA SER A 262 -2.35 1.19 -5.34
C SER A 262 -1.82 0.65 -6.66
N LEU A 263 -2.11 1.31 -7.78
CA LEU A 263 -1.48 0.94 -9.04
C LEU A 263 0.02 1.12 -8.90
N ASN A 264 0.46 2.26 -8.37
CA ASN A 264 1.87 2.55 -8.14
C ASN A 264 2.53 1.47 -7.24
N ILE A 265 1.87 1.07 -6.15
CA ILE A 265 2.33 -0.02 -5.26
C ILE A 265 2.46 -1.36 -6.01
N SER A 266 1.48 -1.69 -6.84
CA SER A 266 1.46 -2.96 -7.57
C SER A 266 2.56 -3.00 -8.63
N LEU A 267 2.74 -1.89 -9.36
CA LEU A 267 3.78 -1.72 -10.36
C LEU A 267 5.18 -1.72 -9.73
N GLY A 268 5.36 -1.10 -8.55
CA GLY A 268 6.65 -1.03 -7.85
C GLY A 268 7.21 -2.38 -7.38
N ARG A 269 6.41 -3.46 -7.42
CA ARG A 269 6.87 -4.83 -7.15
C ARG A 269 7.63 -5.45 -8.32
N ILE A 270 7.39 -4.96 -9.54
CA ILE A 270 8.03 -5.44 -10.75
C ILE A 270 9.47 -4.91 -10.78
N LYS A 271 10.45 -5.80 -10.94
CA LYS A 271 11.89 -5.48 -10.83
C LYS A 271 12.57 -5.21 -12.17
N GLN A 272 11.86 -5.40 -13.27
CA GLN A 272 12.36 -5.19 -14.62
C GLN A 272 12.14 -3.74 -15.07
N SER A 273 12.87 -3.30 -16.10
CA SER A 273 12.70 -1.97 -16.68
C SER A 273 11.44 -1.90 -17.53
N PHE A 274 10.51 -1.06 -17.13
CA PHE A 274 9.35 -0.68 -17.92
C PHE A 274 8.85 0.74 -17.58
N VAL A 275 8.04 1.25 -18.49
CA VAL A 275 7.28 2.51 -18.36
C VAL A 275 5.82 2.29 -18.75
N LEU A 276 4.93 3.13 -18.24
CA LEU A 276 3.56 3.28 -18.74
C LEU A 276 3.40 4.65 -19.39
N THR A 277 2.78 4.68 -20.56
CA THR A 277 2.38 5.91 -21.25
C THR A 277 0.87 5.98 -21.39
N ASP A 278 0.32 7.19 -21.31
CA ASP A 278 -1.12 7.44 -21.44
C ASP A 278 -1.45 7.90 -22.87
N PRO A 279 -2.15 7.08 -23.68
CA PRO A 279 -2.46 7.42 -25.07
C PRO A 279 -3.50 8.53 -25.23
N TYR A 280 -4.22 8.90 -24.17
CA TYR A 280 -5.26 9.93 -24.22
C TYR A 280 -4.75 11.34 -23.90
N LEU A 281 -3.51 11.43 -23.45
CA LEU A 281 -2.85 12.71 -23.21
C LEU A 281 -2.05 13.15 -24.45
N PRO A 282 -1.96 14.46 -24.72
CA PRO A 282 -1.16 14.97 -25.82
C PRO A 282 0.26 14.43 -25.73
N ASP A 283 0.77 13.94 -26.87
CA ASP A 283 2.14 13.43 -27.00
C ASP A 283 2.43 12.08 -26.30
N MET A 284 1.41 11.39 -25.78
CA MET A 284 1.54 10.08 -25.10
C MET A 284 2.66 10.05 -24.03
N PRO A 285 2.59 10.91 -23.01
CA PRO A 285 3.63 11.07 -22.02
C PRO A 285 3.74 9.86 -21.10
N ILE A 286 4.92 9.66 -20.52
CA ILE A 286 5.16 8.68 -19.47
C ILE A 286 4.42 9.11 -18.20
N VAL A 287 3.53 8.25 -17.71
CA VAL A 287 2.80 8.41 -16.45
C VAL A 287 3.36 7.53 -15.33
N TYR A 288 4.21 6.55 -15.67
CA TYR A 288 4.95 5.73 -14.71
C TYR A 288 6.29 5.30 -15.25
N ALA A 289 7.32 5.35 -14.39
CA ALA A 289 8.64 4.79 -14.67
C ALA A 289 9.13 3.93 -13.50
N SER A 290 9.46 2.68 -13.80
CA SER A 290 10.06 1.74 -12.84
C SER A 290 11.45 2.17 -12.39
N ASP A 291 11.87 1.78 -11.18
CA ASP A 291 13.23 2.06 -10.67
C ASP A 291 14.32 1.47 -11.58
N ALA A 292 14.04 0.32 -12.20
CA ALA A 292 14.95 -0.32 -13.14
C ALA A 292 15.12 0.49 -14.44
N PHE A 293 14.06 1.15 -14.92
CA PHE A 293 14.15 2.07 -16.06
C PHE A 293 15.00 3.30 -15.76
N LEU A 294 14.81 3.90 -14.59
CA LEU A 294 15.62 5.04 -14.14
C LEU A 294 17.10 4.64 -14.04
N SER A 295 17.37 3.46 -13.47
CA SER A 295 18.73 2.92 -13.36
C SER A 295 19.35 2.59 -14.72
N LEU A 296 18.55 2.07 -15.66
CA LEU A 296 19.01 1.72 -17.01
C LEU A 296 19.39 2.95 -17.84
N THR A 297 18.62 4.02 -17.72
CA THR A 297 18.72 5.20 -18.59
C THR A 297 19.52 6.35 -17.95
N GLY A 298 19.68 6.33 -16.63
CA GLY A 298 20.37 7.38 -15.86
C GLY A 298 19.52 8.63 -15.61
N TYR A 299 18.28 8.68 -16.10
CA TYR A 299 17.36 9.78 -15.82
C TYR A 299 16.68 9.62 -14.47
N SER A 300 16.40 10.74 -13.82
CA SER A 300 15.61 10.75 -12.60
C SER A 300 14.11 10.72 -12.89
N ARG A 301 13.31 10.34 -11.88
CA ARG A 301 11.86 10.22 -12.04
C ARG A 301 11.18 11.52 -12.48
N HIS A 302 11.62 12.66 -11.97
CA HIS A 302 11.01 13.95 -12.30
C HIS A 302 11.33 14.43 -13.72
N GLU A 303 12.45 13.96 -14.29
CA GLU A 303 12.83 14.28 -15.67
C GLU A 303 12.03 13.46 -16.70
N VAL A 304 11.62 12.23 -16.34
CA VAL A 304 10.96 11.31 -17.28
C VAL A 304 9.44 11.40 -17.24
N LEU A 305 8.85 11.68 -16.07
CA LEU A 305 7.39 11.77 -15.94
C LEU A 305 6.87 12.98 -16.71
N GLY A 306 5.82 12.79 -17.52
CA GLY A 306 5.27 13.83 -18.39
C GLY A 306 5.98 13.97 -19.73
N GLN A 307 7.09 13.28 -19.96
CA GLN A 307 7.81 13.30 -21.24
C GLN A 307 7.46 12.08 -22.09
N ASN A 308 7.51 12.22 -23.41
CA ASN A 308 7.45 11.08 -24.31
C ASN A 308 8.79 10.35 -24.34
N CYS A 309 8.77 9.01 -24.41
CA CYS A 309 9.98 8.15 -24.44
C CYS A 309 11.01 8.50 -25.53
N ARG A 310 10.65 9.28 -26.56
CA ARG A 310 11.55 9.68 -27.65
C ARG A 310 12.78 10.47 -27.21
N PHE A 311 12.83 10.98 -25.96
CA PHE A 311 14.05 11.59 -25.43
C PHE A 311 15.24 10.61 -25.38
N LEU A 312 14.98 9.30 -25.44
CA LEU A 312 16.01 8.27 -25.54
C LEU A 312 16.55 8.08 -26.97
N ASN A 313 15.95 8.72 -27.98
CA ASN A 313 16.43 8.65 -29.35
C ASN A 313 17.66 9.57 -29.52
N GLY A 314 18.54 9.20 -30.43
CA GLY A 314 19.70 10.02 -30.78
C GLY A 314 20.04 9.94 -32.27
N PRO A 315 21.20 10.45 -32.69
CA PRO A 315 21.53 10.68 -34.10
C PRO A 315 21.51 9.39 -34.93
N ASP A 316 21.96 8.27 -34.36
CA ASP A 316 22.03 6.98 -35.05
C ASP A 316 20.80 6.09 -34.82
N THR A 317 19.74 6.62 -34.20
CA THR A 317 18.49 5.86 -34.03
C THR A 317 17.80 5.70 -35.39
N ASN A 318 17.64 4.45 -35.83
CA ASN A 318 17.04 4.13 -37.12
C ASN A 318 15.57 4.55 -37.20
N THR A 319 15.22 5.32 -38.23
CA THR A 319 13.85 5.83 -38.44
C THR A 319 12.84 4.74 -38.74
N LYS A 320 13.25 3.65 -39.41
CA LYS A 320 12.36 2.51 -39.71
C LYS A 320 11.83 1.83 -38.44
N ASP A 321 12.67 1.76 -37.41
CA ASP A 321 12.29 1.19 -36.12
C ASP A 321 11.27 2.09 -35.41
N LEU A 322 11.39 3.41 -35.56
CA LEU A 322 10.43 4.39 -35.04
C LEU A 322 9.09 4.34 -35.79
N GLU A 323 9.12 4.19 -37.12
CA GLU A 323 7.94 4.01 -37.96
C GLU A 323 7.19 2.75 -37.54
N GLN A 324 7.89 1.61 -37.40
CA GLN A 324 7.30 0.36 -36.95
C GLN A 324 6.62 0.47 -35.57
N ILE A 325 7.23 1.20 -34.63
CA ILE A 325 6.63 1.48 -33.33
C ILE A 325 5.36 2.32 -33.49
N THR A 326 5.43 3.38 -34.29
CA THR A 326 4.30 4.31 -34.51
C THR A 326 3.11 3.59 -35.15
N ASP A 327 3.36 2.82 -36.20
CA ASP A 327 2.34 2.03 -36.89
C ASP A 327 1.69 1.00 -35.95
N SER A 328 2.49 0.37 -35.09
CA SER A 328 1.97 -0.60 -34.12
C SER A 328 1.09 0.06 -33.05
N ILE A 329 1.46 1.25 -32.58
CA ILE A 329 0.66 2.02 -31.63
C ILE A 329 -0.67 2.45 -32.27
N LEU A 330 -0.64 2.95 -33.52
CA LEU A 330 -1.82 3.32 -34.28
C LEU A 330 -2.76 2.14 -34.55
N ALA A 331 -2.19 0.95 -34.80
CA ALA A 331 -2.93 -0.29 -34.97
C ALA A 331 -3.43 -0.91 -33.65
N GLU A 332 -3.21 -0.26 -32.50
CA GLU A 332 -3.50 -0.80 -31.17
C GLU A 332 -2.86 -2.18 -30.91
N GLY A 333 -1.72 -2.44 -31.55
CA GLY A 333 -1.01 -3.71 -31.55
C GLY A 333 0.17 -3.76 -30.58
N ALA A 334 0.69 -4.97 -30.35
CA ALA A 334 1.96 -5.16 -29.66
C ALA A 334 3.09 -5.28 -30.68
N CYS A 335 4.27 -4.75 -30.36
CA CYS A 335 5.46 -4.89 -31.20
C CYS A 335 6.72 -5.06 -30.35
N THR A 336 7.72 -5.72 -30.95
CA THR A 336 9.06 -5.85 -30.38
C THR A 336 10.06 -5.36 -31.40
N VAL A 337 10.88 -4.39 -31.03
CA VAL A 337 11.87 -3.77 -31.91
C VAL A 337 13.20 -3.65 -31.15
N CYS A 338 14.31 -3.88 -31.84
CA CYS A 338 15.64 -3.65 -31.28
C CYS A 338 16.13 -2.28 -31.77
N ILE A 339 16.00 -1.27 -30.91
CA ILE A 339 16.27 0.13 -31.25
C ILE A 339 17.52 0.65 -30.53
N LEU A 340 18.32 1.48 -31.21
CA LEU A 340 19.45 2.16 -30.58
C LEU A 340 18.94 3.36 -29.77
N ASN A 341 19.22 3.35 -28.47
CA ASN A 341 18.85 4.42 -27.54
C ASN A 341 20.07 5.00 -26.83
N TYR A 342 19.91 6.18 -26.25
CA TYR A 342 20.94 6.95 -25.58
C TYR A 342 20.55 7.21 -24.12
N ARG A 343 21.50 7.04 -23.22
CA ARG A 343 21.36 7.36 -21.80
C ARG A 343 21.61 8.85 -21.56
N LYS A 344 21.30 9.30 -20.35
CA LYS A 344 21.53 10.68 -19.92
C LYS A 344 22.99 11.13 -20.04
N ASP A 345 23.93 10.20 -19.87
CA ASP A 345 25.38 10.45 -20.00
C ASP A 345 25.87 10.49 -21.46
N GLY A 346 24.96 10.31 -22.43
CA GLY A 346 25.27 10.26 -23.86
C GLY A 346 25.73 8.89 -24.36
N SER A 347 25.91 7.90 -23.49
CA SER A 347 26.26 6.54 -23.92
C SER A 347 25.10 5.88 -24.66
N SER A 348 25.39 5.18 -25.75
CA SER A 348 24.39 4.42 -26.49
C SER A 348 24.23 3.00 -25.94
N PHE A 349 23.05 2.42 -26.15
CA PHE A 349 22.77 1.01 -25.86
C PHE A 349 21.69 0.47 -26.79
N TRP A 350 21.78 -0.83 -27.07
CA TRP A 350 20.75 -1.53 -27.82
C TRP A 350 19.60 -1.92 -26.90
N ASN A 351 18.47 -1.25 -27.11
CA ASN A 351 17.26 -1.49 -26.37
C ASN A 351 16.37 -2.47 -27.15
N LEU A 352 16.28 -3.72 -26.68
CA LEU A 352 15.18 -4.58 -27.07
C LEU A 352 13.91 -4.08 -26.39
N LEU A 353 13.12 -3.31 -27.14
CA LEU A 353 11.91 -2.65 -26.68
C LEU A 353 10.69 -3.48 -27.07
N HIS A 354 9.90 -3.87 -26.09
CA HIS A 354 8.58 -4.46 -26.31
C HIS A 354 7.48 -3.50 -25.88
N ILE A 355 6.58 -3.16 -26.79
CA ILE A 355 5.43 -2.30 -26.54
C ILE A 355 4.15 -3.14 -26.63
N SER A 356 3.26 -3.01 -25.65
CA SER A 356 1.95 -3.65 -25.69
C SER A 356 0.87 -2.71 -25.14
N PRO A 357 -0.34 -2.70 -25.72
CA PRO A 357 -1.49 -2.05 -25.11
C PRO A 357 -1.88 -2.79 -23.82
N VAL A 358 -2.29 -2.02 -22.82
CA VAL A 358 -2.82 -2.50 -21.54
C VAL A 358 -4.25 -2.01 -21.44
N ARG A 359 -5.20 -2.95 -21.48
CA ARG A 359 -6.64 -2.65 -21.48
C ARG A 359 -7.21 -2.69 -20.06
N ASN A 360 -8.11 -1.76 -19.75
CA ASN A 360 -8.89 -1.76 -18.51
C ASN A 360 -9.98 -2.86 -18.54
N ALA A 361 -10.79 -2.92 -17.48
CA ALA A 361 -11.89 -3.89 -17.38
C ALA A 361 -12.98 -3.70 -18.45
N SER A 362 -13.15 -2.49 -19.02
CA SER A 362 -14.09 -2.26 -20.13
C SER A 362 -13.54 -2.62 -21.51
N GLY A 363 -12.31 -3.14 -21.58
CA GLY A 363 -11.66 -3.52 -22.84
C GLY A 363 -11.05 -2.36 -23.61
N LYS A 364 -11.18 -1.12 -23.13
CA LYS A 364 -10.50 0.04 -23.71
C LYS A 364 -9.04 0.06 -23.28
N ILE A 365 -8.15 0.54 -24.15
CA ILE A 365 -6.75 0.76 -23.79
C ILE A 365 -6.71 1.79 -22.67
N ALA A 366 -6.09 1.47 -21.55
CA ALA A 366 -5.83 2.41 -20.47
C ALA A 366 -4.44 3.03 -20.63
N PHE A 367 -3.45 2.20 -20.97
CA PHE A 367 -2.06 2.61 -21.10
C PHE A 367 -1.38 1.79 -22.19
N PHE A 368 -0.24 2.27 -22.69
CA PHE A 368 0.76 1.43 -23.32
C PHE A 368 1.87 1.10 -22.32
N VAL A 369 2.30 -0.15 -22.28
CA VAL A 369 3.49 -0.56 -21.53
C VAL A 369 4.65 -0.70 -22.50
N GLY A 370 5.77 -0.03 -22.19
CA GLY A 370 7.05 -0.22 -22.87
C GLY A 370 8.03 -0.91 -21.94
N VAL A 371 8.49 -2.12 -22.30
CA VAL A 371 9.46 -2.91 -21.53
C VAL A 371 10.82 -2.84 -22.23
N GLN A 372 11.80 -2.26 -21.56
CA GLN A 372 13.15 -2.06 -22.11
C GLN A 372 14.11 -3.13 -21.59
N MET A 373 14.97 -3.64 -22.46
CA MET A 373 16.03 -4.55 -22.09
C MET A 373 17.29 -4.20 -22.86
N ASP A 374 18.37 -3.94 -22.12
CA ASP A 374 19.68 -3.72 -22.73
C ASP A 374 20.29 -5.05 -23.20
N THR A 375 20.51 -5.17 -24.50
CA THR A 375 21.10 -6.38 -25.11
C THR A 375 22.63 -6.32 -25.18
N SER A 376 23.24 -5.17 -24.89
CA SER A 376 24.71 -5.01 -24.89
C SER A 376 25.39 -5.76 -23.74
N CYS A 377 24.66 -6.09 -22.67
CA CYS A 377 25.19 -6.69 -21.45
C CYS A 377 24.77 -8.16 -21.26
N ARG A 378 24.81 -8.99 -22.31
CA ARG A 378 24.52 -10.42 -22.17
C ARG A 378 25.61 -11.13 -21.34
N LYS A 379 25.21 -11.63 -20.17
CA LYS A 379 25.94 -12.68 -19.44
C LYS A 379 25.26 -14.02 -19.74
N ASP A 380 26.00 -14.92 -20.38
CA ASP A 380 25.58 -16.30 -20.64
C ASP A 380 25.28 -17.00 -19.30
N GLY A 381 24.00 -17.29 -19.03
CA GLY A 381 23.59 -17.94 -17.78
C GLY A 381 22.13 -17.75 -17.35
N GLN A 382 21.27 -17.12 -18.16
CA GLN A 382 19.86 -16.92 -17.81
C GLN A 382 18.91 -17.88 -18.56
N TRP A 383 18.15 -18.65 -17.78
CA TRP A 383 17.26 -19.73 -18.21
C TRP A 383 15.98 -19.30 -18.94
N LEU A 384 15.72 -17.99 -19.07
CA LEU A 384 14.50 -17.46 -19.71
C LEU A 384 14.89 -16.62 -20.93
N SER A 385 14.19 -16.83 -22.05
CA SER A 385 14.40 -16.01 -23.25
C SER A 385 14.05 -14.53 -22.95
N PRO A 386 14.71 -13.57 -23.63
CA PRO A 386 14.41 -12.14 -23.49
C PRO A 386 12.91 -11.83 -23.66
N GLU A 387 12.27 -12.52 -24.61
CA GLU A 387 10.85 -12.40 -24.90
C GLU A 387 9.98 -12.85 -23.71
N MET A 388 10.27 -14.02 -23.12
CA MET A 388 9.53 -14.51 -21.94
C MET A 388 9.61 -13.52 -20.76
N ARG A 389 10.75 -12.85 -20.60
CA ARG A 389 10.92 -11.83 -19.56
C ARG A 389 10.09 -10.60 -19.82
N GLN A 390 10.07 -10.11 -21.07
CA GLN A 390 9.25 -8.95 -21.44
C GLN A 390 7.76 -9.26 -21.29
N LEU A 391 7.31 -10.42 -21.79
CA LEU A 391 5.92 -10.85 -21.67
C LEU A 391 5.49 -11.08 -20.22
N GLY A 392 6.39 -11.56 -19.36
CA GLY A 392 6.14 -11.67 -17.92
C GLY A 392 5.84 -10.32 -17.26
N VAL A 393 6.58 -9.27 -17.65
CA VAL A 393 6.33 -7.89 -17.19
C VAL A 393 4.99 -7.38 -17.70
N VAL A 394 4.72 -7.56 -19.00
CA VAL A 394 3.43 -7.17 -19.60
C VAL A 394 2.27 -7.86 -18.90
N GLY A 395 2.39 -9.14 -18.58
CA GLY A 395 1.40 -9.90 -17.82
C GLY A 395 1.14 -9.31 -16.44
N ALA A 396 2.22 -9.04 -15.67
CA ALA A 396 2.12 -8.44 -14.34
C ALA A 396 1.47 -7.04 -14.38
N VAL A 397 1.83 -6.21 -15.36
CA VAL A 397 1.24 -4.88 -15.57
C VAL A 397 -0.24 -5.00 -15.94
N LYS A 398 -0.60 -5.89 -16.87
CA LYS A 398 -2.01 -6.12 -17.26
C LYS A 398 -2.88 -6.55 -16.08
N VAL A 399 -2.35 -7.39 -15.19
CA VAL A 399 -3.03 -7.76 -13.95
C VAL A 399 -3.22 -6.55 -13.04
N ALA A 400 -2.15 -5.79 -12.79
CA ALA A 400 -2.19 -4.62 -11.92
C ALA A 400 -3.22 -3.56 -12.40
N VAL A 401 -3.28 -3.29 -13.71
CA VAL A 401 -4.23 -2.33 -14.28
C VAL A 401 -5.67 -2.85 -14.25
N ARG A 402 -5.90 -4.14 -14.55
CA ARG A 402 -7.25 -4.72 -14.49
C ARG A 402 -7.84 -4.71 -13.09
N SER A 403 -7.03 -4.94 -12.07
CA SER A 403 -7.47 -4.92 -10.67
C SER A 403 -7.96 -3.54 -10.19
N LEU A 404 -7.66 -2.45 -10.90
CA LEU A 404 -8.19 -1.11 -10.56
C LEU A 404 -9.61 -0.86 -11.08
N SER A 405 -9.95 -1.45 -12.22
CA SER A 405 -11.19 -1.12 -12.96
C SER A 405 -12.34 -2.09 -12.70
N ALA A 406 -12.17 -3.05 -11.78
CA ALA A 406 -13.14 -4.11 -11.51
C ALA A 406 -14.38 -3.64 -10.70
N PHE A 407 -14.58 -2.34 -10.48
CA PHE A 407 -15.75 -1.83 -9.79
C PHE A 407 -16.45 -0.74 -10.60
N PRO A 408 -17.75 -0.90 -10.91
CA PRO A 408 -18.53 0.16 -11.53
C PRO A 408 -18.61 1.32 -10.54
N GLY A 409 -18.22 2.52 -10.97
CA GLY A 409 -18.50 3.73 -10.20
C GLY A 409 -19.99 3.84 -9.89
N PRO A 410 -20.37 4.57 -8.82
CA PRO A 410 -21.77 4.73 -8.45
C PRO A 410 -22.54 5.25 -9.67
N SER A 411 -23.58 4.51 -10.06
CA SER A 411 -24.52 4.88 -11.10
C SER A 411 -24.98 6.32 -10.89
N ARG A 412 -24.72 7.19 -11.87
CA ARG A 412 -25.29 8.54 -11.89
C ARG A 412 -26.80 8.42 -11.68
N PRO A 413 -27.42 9.19 -10.76
CA PRO A 413 -28.86 9.20 -10.65
C PRO A 413 -29.45 9.68 -11.97
N SER A 414 -30.39 8.91 -12.50
CA SER A 414 -31.20 9.27 -13.65
C SER A 414 -31.85 10.62 -13.40
N SER A 415 -31.51 11.62 -14.21
CA SER A 415 -32.26 12.87 -14.26
C SER A 415 -33.66 12.55 -14.77
N SER A 416 -34.62 12.48 -13.85
CA SER A 416 -36.03 12.53 -14.18
C SER A 416 -36.31 13.91 -14.77
N SER A 417 -36.52 13.94 -16.09
CA SER A 417 -37.16 15.04 -16.79
C SER A 417 -38.59 15.18 -16.27
N SER A 418 -38.83 16.15 -15.39
CA SER A 418 -40.17 16.65 -15.12
C SER A 418 -40.55 17.61 -16.26
N SER A 419 -41.33 17.07 -17.19
CA SER A 419 -42.14 17.83 -18.13
C SER A 419 -43.41 18.29 -17.42
N SER A 420 -43.83 19.53 -17.71
CA SER A 420 -45.08 20.23 -17.38
C SER A 420 -44.90 21.38 -16.39
#